data_AF-A0AAN1VRR7-F1
#
_entry.id   AF-A0AAN1VRR7-F1
#
_cell.length_a   1.000
_cell.length_b   1.000
_cell.length_c   1.000
_cell.angle_alpha   90.00
_cell.angle_beta   90.00
_cell.angle_gamma   90.00
#
_symmetry.space_group_name_H-M   'P 1'
#
loop_
_entity.id
_entity.type
_entity.pdbx_description
1 polymer ?
#
loop_
_entity_poly.entity_id
_entity_poly.type
_entity_poly.pdbx_seq_one_letter_code
_entity_poly.pdbx_strand_id
1 'polypeptide(L)' 'MDYVIEKLEFILRAVQGVAGVYAAVMLAVMGYHYMTKNRQKLDEAQDGIKNVVIGFMIVVGAEAIIQWLQ' A
#
# COMPACT_ATOMS: atom_id res chain seq x y z
N MET A 1 8.48 -27.07 -5.74
CA MET A 1 8.92 -25.88 -4.99
C MET A 1 8.34 -24.62 -5.65
N ASP A 2 8.35 -24.54 -6.98
CA ASP A 2 7.88 -23.34 -7.71
C ASP A 2 6.37 -23.07 -7.61
N TYR A 3 5.52 -24.10 -7.67
CA TYR A 3 4.05 -23.92 -7.65
C TYR A 3 3.51 -23.25 -6.36
N VAL A 4 4.17 -23.45 -5.23
CA VAL A 4 3.77 -22.84 -3.95
C VAL A 4 4.26 -21.39 -3.87
N ILE A 5 5.49 -21.12 -4.35
CA ILE A 5 6.08 -19.78 -4.38
C ILE A 5 5.31 -18.88 -5.35
N GLU A 6 4.99 -19.36 -6.54
CA GLU A 6 4.26 -18.62 -7.57
C GLU A 6 2.85 -18.22 -7.10
N LYS A 7 2.15 -19.12 -6.39
CA LYS A 7 0.87 -18.78 -5.75
C LYS A 7 1.01 -17.77 -4.62
N LEU A 8 2.10 -17.85 -3.84
CA LEU A 8 2.34 -16.90 -2.76
C LEU A 8 2.62 -15.50 -3.31
N GLU A 9 3.45 -15.39 -4.36
CA GLU A 9 3.72 -14.14 -5.08
C GLU A 9 2.45 -13.55 -5.69
N PHE A 10 1.58 -14.38 -6.27
CA PHE A 10 0.32 -13.92 -6.83
C PHE A 10 -0.57 -13.28 -5.76
N ILE A 11 -0.69 -13.90 -4.58
CA ILE A 11 -1.43 -13.34 -3.45
C ILE A 11 -0.77 -12.06 -2.96
N LEU A 12 0.56 -12.04 -2.86
CA LEU A 12 1.32 -10.87 -2.42
C LEU A 12 1.08 -9.67 -3.35
N ARG A 13 1.18 -9.88 -4.67
CA ARG A 13 0.90 -8.87 -5.69
C ARG A 13 -0.56 -8.41 -5.66
N ALA A 14 -1.51 -9.31 -5.45
CA ALA A 14 -2.91 -8.94 -5.29
C ALA A 14 -3.13 -8.02 -4.09
N VAL A 15 -2.49 -8.32 -2.94
CA VAL A 15 -2.54 -7.48 -1.74
C VAL A 15 -1.86 -6.13 -1.97
N GLN A 16 -0.69 -6.10 -2.62
CA GLN A 16 -0.02 -4.85 -3.01
C GLN A 16 -0.89 -4.01 -3.94
N GLY A 17 -1.56 -4.64 -4.91
CA GLY A 17 -2.47 -3.96 -5.83
C GLY A 17 -3.64 -3.30 -5.11
N VAL A 18 -4.29 -4.03 -4.20
CA VAL A 18 -5.39 -3.48 -3.38
C VAL A 18 -4.90 -2.37 -2.45
N ALA A 19 -3.74 -2.54 -1.82
CA ALA A 19 -3.13 -1.52 -0.98
C ALA A 19 -2.75 -0.26 -1.77
N GLY A 20 -2.20 -0.42 -2.98
CA GLY A 20 -1.86 0.68 -3.87
C GLY A 20 -3.08 1.46 -4.36
N VAL A 21 -4.17 0.75 -4.72
CA VAL A 21 -5.44 1.39 -5.07
C VAL A 21 -6.01 2.17 -3.87
N TYR A 22 -5.97 1.60 -2.68
CA TYR A 22 -6.40 2.27 -1.46
C TYR A 22 -5.55 3.52 -1.16
N ALA A 23 -4.23 3.44 -1.32
CA ALA A 23 -3.32 4.58 -1.21
C ALA A 23 -3.68 5.70 -2.20
N ALA A 24 -3.94 5.34 -3.46
CA ALA A 24 -4.28 6.28 -4.52
C ALA A 24 -5.61 7.01 -4.22
N VAL A 25 -6.62 6.28 -3.74
CA VAL A 25 -7.90 6.88 -3.33
C VAL A 25 -7.69 7.86 -2.18
N MET A 26 -6.90 7.48 -1.17
CA MET A 26 -6.66 8.32 -0.01
C MET A 26 -5.83 9.58 -0.35
N LEU A 27 -4.86 9.46 -1.26
CA LEU A 27 -4.14 10.59 -1.85
C LEU A 27 -5.06 11.53 -2.63
N ALA A 28 -6.00 10.98 -3.42
CA ALA A 28 -6.99 11.78 -4.13
C ALA A 28 -7.92 12.54 -3.16
N VAL A 29 -8.34 11.90 -2.07
CA VAL A 29 -9.12 12.53 -1.00
C VAL A 29 -8.31 13.62 -0.30
N MET A 30 -7.02 13.38 -0.03
CA MET A 30 -6.11 14.40 0.49
C MET A 30 -6.01 15.60 -0.44
N GLY A 31 -5.80 15.38 -1.75
CA GLY A 31 -5.72 16.46 -2.74
C GLY A 31 -7.01 17.27 -2.82
N TYR A 32 -8.17 16.61 -2.77
CA TYR A 32 -9.47 17.27 -2.72
C TYR A 32 -9.66 18.09 -1.43
N HIS A 33 -9.26 17.55 -0.28
CA HIS A 33 -9.35 18.25 1.00
C HIS A 33 -8.33 19.39 1.14
N TYR A 34 -7.18 19.26 0.48
CA TYR A 34 -6.19 20.33 0.34
C TYR A 34 -6.77 21.52 -0.42
N MET A 35 -7.51 21.26 -1.50
CA MET A 35 -8.20 22.30 -2.27
C MET A 35 -9.35 22.96 -1.50
N THR A 36 -10.08 22.20 -0.66
CA THR A 36 -11.19 22.73 0.15
C THR A 36 -10.76 23.36 1.48
N LYS A 37 -9.43 23.50 1.72
CA LYS A 37 -8.82 24.09 2.93
C LYS A 37 -9.25 23.43 4.25
N ASN A 38 -9.82 22.23 4.21
CA ASN A 38 -10.31 21.54 5.40
C ASN A 38 -9.17 20.76 6.08
N ARG A 39 -8.37 21.46 6.87
CA ARG A 39 -7.14 20.95 7.53
C ARG A 39 -7.36 19.68 8.35
N GLN A 40 -8.47 19.58 9.06
CA GLN A 40 -8.76 18.47 9.97
C GLN A 40 -8.88 17.11 9.23
N LYS A 41 -9.54 17.11 8.08
CA LYS A 41 -9.69 15.89 7.25
C LYS A 41 -8.40 15.54 6.49
N LEU A 42 -7.49 16.50 6.38
CA LEU A 42 -6.21 16.33 5.73
C LEU A 42 -5.25 15.55 6.61
N ASP A 43 -5.24 15.82 7.93
CA ASP A 43 -4.46 15.06 8.91
C ASP A 43 -4.98 13.61 9.04
N GLU A 44 -6.30 13.40 9.08
CA GLU A 44 -6.88 12.05 9.07
C GLU A 44 -6.46 11.23 7.84
N ALA A 45 -6.49 11.86 6.66
CA ALA A 45 -6.08 11.21 5.44
C ALA A 45 -4.56 10.98 5.37
N GLN A 46 -3.76 11.87 5.98
CA GLN A 46 -2.30 11.69 6.11
C GLN A 46 -1.95 10.50 7.02
N ASP A 47 -2.65 10.34 8.15
CA ASP A 47 -2.48 9.21 9.05
C ASP A 47 -2.89 7.89 8.37
N GLY A 48 -3.97 7.91 7.61
CA GLY A 48 -4.37 6.76 6.80
C GLY A 48 -3.29 6.38 5.77
N ILE A 49 -2.71 7.34 5.05
CA ILE A 49 -1.63 7.08 4.09
C ILE A 49 -0.40 6.55 4.80
N LYS A 50 -0.06 7.06 5.99
CA LYS A 50 1.09 6.59 6.76
C LYS A 50 0.97 5.11 7.11
N ASN A 51 -0.22 4.64 7.50
CA ASN A 51 -0.47 3.22 7.71
C ASN A 51 -0.33 2.39 6.42
N VAL A 52 -0.80 2.92 5.29
CA VAL A 52 -0.69 2.25 3.99
C VAL A 52 0.77 2.15 3.54
N VAL A 53 1.57 3.20 3.75
CA VAL A 53 3.01 3.21 3.45
C VAL A 53 3.76 2.20 4.32
N ILE A 54 3.45 2.09 5.60
CA ILE A 54 4.04 1.08 6.49
C ILE A 54 3.68 -0.34 6.01
N GLY A 55 2.41 -0.57 5.68
CA GLY A 55 1.96 -1.85 5.12
C GLY A 55 2.68 -2.18 3.81
N PHE A 56 2.82 -1.21 2.91
CA PHE A 56 3.54 -1.38 1.65
C PHE A 56 5.02 -1.72 1.87
N MET A 57 5.67 -1.06 2.84
CA MET A 57 7.08 -1.31 3.18
C MET A 57 7.31 -2.73 3.69
N ILE A 58 6.39 -3.27 4.49
CA ILE A 58 6.45 -4.66 4.97
C ILE A 58 6.30 -5.64 3.81
N VAL A 59 5.35 -5.39 2.90
CA VAL A 59 5.10 -6.30 1.78
C VAL A 59 6.25 -6.28 0.78
N VAL A 60 6.83 -5.12 0.48
CA VAL A 60 8.05 -5.00 -0.34
C VAL A 60 9.24 -5.69 0.33
N GLY A 61 9.39 -5.56 1.65
CA GLY A 61 10.41 -6.28 2.41
C GLY A 61 10.25 -7.81 2.32
N ALA A 62 9.02 -8.30 2.41
CA ALA A 62 8.72 -9.72 2.24
C ALA A 62 9.01 -10.20 0.80
N GLU A 63 8.65 -9.41 -0.22
CA GLU A 63 8.93 -9.72 -1.62
C GLU A 63 10.45 -9.78 -1.89
N ALA A 64 11.22 -8.84 -1.34
CA ALA A 64 12.68 -8.82 -1.45
C ALA A 64 13.35 -10.06 -0.81
N ILE A 65 12.82 -10.55 0.31
CA ILE A 65 13.30 -11.78 0.96
C ILE A 65 12.98 -13.01 0.11
N ILE A 66 11.78 -13.09 -0.45
CA ILE A 66 11.40 -14.19 -1.35
C ILE A 66 12.30 -14.20 -2.60
N GLN A 67 12.53 -13.03 -3.19
CA GLN A 67 13.38 -12.88 -4.37
C GLN A 67 14.85 -13.19 -4.09
N TRP A 68 15.31 -13.04 -2.84
CA TRP A 68 16.65 -13.45 -2.41
C TRP A 68 16.75 -14.96 -2.12
N LEU A 69 15.64 -15.62 -1.81
CA LEU A 69 15.53 -17.06 -1.54
C LEU A 69 15.32 -17.90 -2.81
N GLN A 70 14.86 -17.29 -3.91
CA GLN A 70 14.83 -17.86 -5.26
C GLN A 70 16.23 -17.90 -5.87
#